data_AF-B9ESS9-F1
#
_entry.id   AF-B9ESS9-F1
#
_cell.length_a   1.000
_cell.length_b   1.000
_cell.length_c   1.000
_cell.angle_alpha   90.00
_cell.angle_beta   90.00
_cell.angle_gamma   90.00
#
_symmetry.space_group_name_H-M   'P 1'
#
loop_
_entity.id
_entity.type
_entity.pdbx_description
1 polymer ?
#
loop_
_entity_poly.entity_id
_entity_poly.type
_entity_poly.pdbx_seq_one_letter_code
_entity_poly.pdbx_strand_id
1 'polypeptide(L)' 'MDAKPKVNQWLKIEGHMKVETRQGQRVAVVVPETITPIPRPERPLEP' A
#
# COMPACT_ATOMS: atom_id res chain seq x y z
N MET A 1 -11.82 -11.58 -8.11
CA MET A 1 -12.35 -10.20 -8.18
C MET A 1 -11.25 -9.28 -7.69
N ASP A 2 -10.65 -8.50 -8.58
CA ASP A 2 -9.64 -7.49 -8.24
C ASP A 2 -10.30 -6.36 -7.45
N ALA A 3 -10.28 -6.46 -6.12
CA ALA A 3 -10.80 -5.41 -5.25
C ALA A 3 -9.89 -4.18 -5.40
N LYS A 4 -10.32 -3.21 -6.22
CA LYS A 4 -9.63 -1.94 -6.35
C LYS A 4 -9.59 -1.24 -4.98
N PRO A 5 -8.40 -0.79 -4.51
CA PRO A 5 -8.27 -0.05 -3.26
C PRO A 5 -9.19 1.16 -3.20
N LYS A 6 -9.78 1.43 -2.02
CA LYS A 6 -10.55 2.65 -1.76
C LYS A 6 -9.72 3.64 -0.95
N VAL A 7 -10.02 4.93 -1.13
CA VAL A 7 -9.40 6.02 -0.35
C VAL A 7 -9.68 5.80 1.15
N ASN A 8 -8.70 6.10 2.01
CA ASN A 8 -8.75 5.93 3.47
C ASN A 8 -8.98 4.49 3.97
N GLN A 9 -8.74 3.48 3.13
CA GLN A 9 -8.79 2.07 3.51
C GLN A 9 -7.43 1.61 4.05
N TRP A 10 -7.45 0.81 5.12
CA TRP A 10 -6.25 0.14 5.63
C TRP A 10 -6.02 -1.16 4.86
N LEU A 11 -4.78 -1.37 4.42
CA LEU A 11 -4.39 -2.48 3.55
C LEU A 11 -3.07 -3.10 4.02
N LYS A 12 -3.00 -4.44 3.99
CA LYS A 12 -1.75 -5.21 3.95
C LYS A 12 -1.39 -5.43 2.48
N ILE A 13 -0.18 -5.07 2.09
CA ILE A 13 0.32 -5.22 0.72
C ILE A 13 1.52 -6.15 0.73
N GLU A 14 1.48 -7.19 -0.09
CA GLU A 14 2.57 -8.16 -0.29
C GLU A 14 2.90 -8.24 -1.78
N GLY A 15 4.19 -8.33 -2.10
CA GLY A 15 4.68 -8.33 -3.47
C GLY A 15 6.19 -8.10 -3.52
N HIS A 16 6.69 -7.69 -4.68
CA HIS A 16 8.13 -7.50 -4.89
C HIS A 16 8.50 -6.03 -5.09
N MET A 17 9.74 -5.71 -4.74
CA MET A 17 10.31 -4.37 -4.95
C MET A 17 10.77 -4.18 -6.39
N LYS A 18 10.53 -2.99 -6.95
CA LYS A 18 11.05 -2.56 -8.24
C LYS A 18 11.54 -1.11 -8.13
N VAL A 19 12.44 -0.71 -9.03
CA VAL A 19 12.80 0.70 -9.21
C VAL A 19 12.08 1.25 -10.44
N GLU A 20 11.37 2.36 -10.28
CA GLU A 20 10.73 3.10 -11.36
C GLU A 20 11.30 4.51 -11.49
N THR A 21 11.25 5.07 -12.70
CA THR A 21 11.54 6.48 -12.92
C THR A 21 10.22 7.25 -12.92
N ARG A 22 10.06 8.17 -11.97
CA ARG A 22 8.89 9.06 -11.89
C ARG A 22 9.38 10.51 -11.84
N GLN A 23 8.90 11.33 -12.77
CA GLN A 23 9.33 12.73 -12.89
C GLN A 23 10.86 12.90 -12.93
N GLY A 24 11.55 11.98 -13.62
CA GLY A 24 13.02 11.98 -13.73
C GLY A 24 13.77 11.42 -12.51
N GLN A 25 13.09 11.12 -11.41
CA GLN A 25 13.70 10.53 -10.21
C GLN A 25 13.50 9.01 -10.15
N ARG A 26 14.55 8.28 -9.76
CA ARG A 26 14.44 6.85 -9.44
C ARG A 26 13.82 6.67 -8.06
N VAL A 27 12.71 5.96 -8.00
CA VAL A 27 11.97 5.67 -6.77
C VAL A 27 11.76 4.17 -6.62
N ALA A 28 11.90 3.69 -5.38
CA ALA A 28 11.56 2.31 -5.04
C ALA A 28 10.03 2.19 -4.93
N VAL A 29 9.46 1.20 -5.59
CA VAL A 29 8.03 0.90 -5.58
C VAL A 29 7.80 -0.56 -5.22
N VAL A 30 6.69 -0.84 -4.55
CA VAL A 30 6.19 -2.21 -4.35
C VAL A 30 5.23 -2.51 -5.50
N VAL A 31 5.49 -3.58 -6.24
CA VAL A 31 4.54 -4.15 -7.21
C VAL A 31 3.72 -5.20 -6.46
N PRO A 32 2.43 -4.95 -6.19
CA PRO A 32 1.63 -5.82 -5.35
C PRO A 32 1.25 -7.10 -6.09
N GLU A 33 1.46 -8.24 -5.43
CA GLU A 33 0.91 -9.55 -5.83
C GLU A 33 -0.36 -9.86 -5.03
N THR A 34 -0.44 -9.37 -3.79
CA THR A 34 -1.61 -9.51 -2.92
C THR A 34 -1.90 -8.17 -2.22
N ILE A 35 -3.18 -7.81 -2.20
CA ILE A 35 -3.72 -6.67 -1.45
C ILE A 35 -4.86 -7.18 -0.59
N THR A 36 -4.73 -7.05 0.73
CA THR A 36 -5.74 -7.52 1.69
C THR A 36 -6.23 -6.36 2.55
N PRO A 37 -7.54 -6.07 2.59
CA PRO A 37 -8.11 -5.16 3.55
C PRO A 37 -7.81 -5.61 4.99
N ILE A 38 -7.35 -4.69 5.81
CA ILE A 38 -7.17 -4.92 7.25
C ILE A 38 -8.06 -3.96 8.04
N PRO A 39 -8.49 -4.33 9.26
CA PRO A 39 -9.17 -3.37 10.13
C PRO A 39 -8.25 -2.18 10.42
N ARG A 40 -8.85 -1.02 10.65
CA ARG A 40 -8.13 0.15 11.14
C ARG A 40 -7.47 -0.20 12.49
N PRO A 41 -6.17 0.05 12.69
CA PRO A 41 -5.52 -0.18 13.97
C PRO A 41 -6.20 0.65 15.06
N GLU A 42 -6.34 0.06 16.26
CA GLU A 42 -6.72 0.79 17.46
C GLU A 42 -5.70 1.90 17.70
N ARG A 43 -6.15 3.15 17.91
CA ARG A 43 -5.26 4.27 18.24
C ARG A 43 -4.94 4.20 19.74
N PRO A 44 -3.69 3.90 20.17
CA PRO A 44 -3.40 3.77 21.60
C PRO A 44 -3.30 5.13 22.31
N LEU A 45 -2.99 6.21 21.58
CA LEU A 45 -2.80 7.56 22.13
C LEU A 45 -3.35 8.59 21.12
N GLU A 46 -4.45 9.24 21.47
CA GLU A 46 -4.87 10.51 20.88
C GLU A 46 -4.52 11.59 21.92
N PRO A 47 -3.80 12.68 21.58
CA PRO A 47 -3.57 13.78 22.51
C PRO A 47 -4.87 14.53 22.83
#